data_AF-A0A8S4R0G8-F1
#
_entry.id   AF-A0A8S4R0G8-F1
#
_cell.length_a   1.000
_cell.length_b   1.000
_cell.length_c   1.000
_cell.angle_alpha   90.00
_cell.angle_beta   90.00
_cell.angle_gamma   90.00
#
_symmetry.space_group_name_H-M   'P 1'
#
loop_
_entity.id
_entity.type
_entity.pdbx_description
1 polymer ?
#
loop_
_entity_poly.entity_id
_entity_poly.type
_entity_poly.pdbx_seq_one_letter_code
_entity_poly.pdbx_strand_id
1 'polypeptide(L)'
;FIMAELLQTERAYVKDLETCITCYLREMRTDPAAVPSALQGKEELIFGNIEEIHRFHERVFLRELDKYETMPEDVGHCFVTWAREFDMYVSYCRNKPDSNAAVVQNAGDYFDR
;
A
#
# COMPACT_ATOMS: atom_id res chain seq x y z
N PHE A 1 15.03 6.72 20.11
CA PHE A 1 13.58 6.45 20.25
C PHE A 1 12.83 6.75 18.96
N ILE A 2 12.92 7.96 18.38
CA ILE A 2 12.19 8.33 17.16
C ILE A 2 12.52 7.44 15.93
N MET A 3 13.80 7.16 15.65
CA MET A 3 14.15 6.34 14.47
C MET A 3 13.79 4.86 14.61
N ALA A 4 13.93 4.31 15.82
CA ALA A 4 13.51 2.94 16.08
C ALA A 4 11.99 2.78 15.88
N GLU A 5 11.21 3.77 16.33
CA GLU A 5 9.76 3.82 16.10
C GLU A 5 9.44 3.96 14.61
N LEU A 6 10.10 4.87 13.89
CA LEU A 6 9.90 5.06 12.45
C LEU A 6 10.15 3.74 11.68
N LEU A 7 11.27 3.08 11.94
CA LEU A 7 11.60 1.78 11.32
C LEU A 7 10.58 0.70 11.68
N GLN A 8 10.15 0.64 12.94
CA GLN A 8 9.15 -0.33 13.36
C GLN A 8 7.82 -0.10 12.64
N THR A 9 7.36 1.16 12.57
CA THR A 9 6.12 1.51 11.87
C THR A 9 6.23 1.28 10.37
N GLU A 10 7.40 1.51 9.78
CA GLU A 10 7.64 1.25 8.36
C GLU A 10 7.59 -0.25 8.04
N ARG A 11 8.21 -1.10 8.87
CA ARG A 11 8.13 -2.56 8.70
C ARG A 11 6.71 -3.07 8.85
N ALA A 12 5.94 -2.52 9.80
CA ALA A 12 4.53 -2.84 9.95
C ALA A 12 3.75 -2.41 8.70
N TYR A 13 3.99 -1.20 8.19
CA TYR A 13 3.35 -0.68 7.00
C TYR A 13 3.60 -1.56 5.76
N VAL A 14 4.85 -1.93 5.49
CA VAL A 14 5.21 -2.84 4.39
C VAL A 14 4.46 -4.18 4.50
N LYS A 15 4.41 -4.75 5.71
CA LYS A 15 3.71 -6.01 5.97
C LYS A 15 2.19 -5.89 5.77
N ASP A 16 1.59 -4.77 6.18
CA ASP A 16 0.16 -4.53 6.01
C ASP A 16 -0.20 -4.39 4.53
N LEU A 17 0.65 -3.72 3.74
CA LEU A 17 0.50 -3.66 2.28
C LEU A 17 0.64 -5.04 1.63
N GLU A 18 1.65 -5.83 2.02
CA GLU A 18 1.84 -7.20 1.53
C GLU A 18 0.61 -8.06 1.85
N THR A 19 0.09 -7.95 3.07
CA THR A 19 -1.14 -8.65 3.49
C THR A 19 -2.32 -8.23 2.63
N CYS A 20 -2.49 -6.93 2.37
CA CYS A 20 -3.55 -6.43 1.50
C CYS A 20 -3.47 -7.04 0.08
N ILE A 21 -2.27 -7.09 -0.48
CA ILE A 21 -2.00 -7.63 -1.81
C ILE A 21 -2.22 -9.15 -1.87
N THR A 22 -1.71 -9.87 -0.89
CA THR A 22 -1.66 -11.34 -0.92
C THR A 22 -2.96 -11.99 -0.46
N CYS A 23 -3.70 -11.36 0.45
CA CYS A 23 -4.99 -11.86 0.91
C CYS A 23 -6.11 -11.35 0.02
N TYR A 24 -6.24 -10.04 -0.22
CA TYR A 24 -7.45 -9.52 -0.88
C TYR A 24 -7.28 -9.38 -2.40
N LEU A 25 -6.25 -8.69 -2.85
CA LEU A 25 -6.05 -8.45 -4.29
C LEU A 25 -5.80 -9.76 -5.04
N ARG A 26 -4.96 -10.63 -4.49
CA ARG A 26 -4.66 -11.93 -5.09
C ARG A 26 -5.91 -12.82 -5.13
N GLU A 27 -6.67 -12.93 -4.05
CA GLU A 27 -7.89 -13.74 -4.03
C GLU A 27 -8.89 -13.28 -5.10
N MET A 28 -9.10 -11.97 -5.20
CA MET A 28 -9.98 -11.37 -6.21
C MET A 28 -9.53 -11.72 -7.65
N ARG A 29 -8.22 -11.80 -7.90
CA ARG A 29 -7.64 -12.22 -9.19
C ARG A 29 -7.71 -13.72 -9.43
N THR A 30 -7.57 -14.55 -8.38
CA THR A 30 -7.50 -16.01 -8.51
C THR A 30 -8.86 -16.70 -8.52
N ASP A 31 -9.87 -16.13 -7.88
CA ASP A 31 -11.25 -16.64 -7.91
C ASP A 31 -12.25 -15.54 -8.33
N PRO A 32 -12.29 -15.17 -9.62
CA PRO A 32 -13.24 -14.19 -10.13
C PRO A 32 -14.70 -14.60 -9.95
N ALA A 33 -14.99 -15.90 -9.77
CA ALA A 33 -16.35 -16.40 -9.57
C ALA A 33 -16.87 -16.08 -8.17
N ALA A 34 -15.99 -15.99 -7.17
CA ALA A 34 -16.34 -15.53 -5.83
C ALA A 34 -16.52 -14.01 -5.72
N VAL A 35 -15.98 -13.24 -6.68
CA VAL A 35 -16.08 -11.77 -6.71
C VAL A 35 -17.50 -11.33 -7.11
N PRO A 36 -18.13 -10.39 -6.36
CA PRO A 36 -19.42 -9.82 -6.74
C PRO A 36 -19.39 -9.29 -8.18
N SER A 37 -20.45 -9.54 -8.96
CA SER A 37 -20.50 -9.19 -10.39
C SER A 37 -20.23 -7.71 -10.66
N ALA A 38 -20.64 -6.83 -9.75
CA ALA A 38 -20.39 -5.39 -9.86
C ALA A 38 -18.92 -4.97 -9.62
N LEU A 39 -18.08 -5.86 -9.06
CA LEU A 39 -16.66 -5.65 -8.78
C LEU A 39 -15.72 -6.48 -9.66
N GLN A 40 -16.23 -7.43 -10.44
CA GLN A 40 -15.40 -8.23 -11.36
C GLN A 40 -14.63 -7.34 -12.33
N GLY A 41 -13.31 -7.56 -12.42
CA GLY A 41 -12.41 -6.77 -13.28
C GLY A 41 -12.14 -5.35 -12.79
N LYS A 42 -12.53 -5.00 -11.54
CA LYS A 42 -12.32 -3.67 -10.94
C LYS A 42 -11.23 -3.67 -9.87
N GLU A 43 -10.34 -4.65 -9.87
CA GLU A 43 -9.22 -4.74 -8.93
C GLU A 43 -8.34 -3.48 -8.97
N GLU A 44 -8.04 -2.94 -10.16
CA GLU A 44 -7.26 -1.70 -10.29
C GLU A 44 -7.99 -0.48 -9.70
N LEU A 45 -9.33 -0.46 -9.74
CA LEU A 45 -10.12 0.59 -9.10
C LEU A 45 -10.11 0.43 -7.57
N ILE A 46 -10.32 -0.78 -7.06
CA ILE A 46 -10.43 -1.05 -5.62
C ILE A 46 -9.08 -0.81 -4.94
N PHE A 47 -8.00 -1.36 -5.51
CA PHE A 47 -6.68 -1.36 -4.89
C PHE A 47 -5.76 -0.24 -5.42
N GLY A 48 -6.13 0.43 -6.50
CA GLY A 48 -5.30 1.48 -7.10
C GLY A 48 -3.92 0.96 -7.47
N ASN A 49 -2.89 1.77 -7.20
CA ASN A 49 -1.49 1.44 -7.38
C ASN A 49 -0.82 0.87 -6.10
N ILE A 50 -1.55 0.12 -5.27
CA ILE A 50 -0.99 -0.42 -4.00
C ILE A 50 0.26 -1.30 -4.20
N GLU A 51 0.35 -2.03 -5.32
CA GLU A 51 1.51 -2.86 -5.66
C GLU A 51 2.75 -2.02 -6.00
N GLU A 52 2.57 -0.80 -6.53
CA GLU A 52 3.65 0.17 -6.76
C GLU A 52 4.16 0.70 -5.42
N ILE A 53 3.24 1.12 -4.54
CA ILE A 53 3.56 1.62 -3.19
C ILE A 53 4.32 0.55 -2.41
N HIS A 54 3.78 -0.67 -2.31
CA HIS A 54 4.42 -1.77 -1.60
C HIS A 54 5.84 -2.02 -2.11
N ARG A 55 6.01 -2.09 -3.43
CA ARG A 55 7.32 -2.35 -4.05
C ARG A 55 8.34 -1.28 -3.70
N PHE A 56 7.96 0.00 -3.75
CA PHE A 56 8.87 1.09 -3.37
C PHE A 56 9.26 0.98 -1.90
N HIS A 57 8.28 0.83 -1.01
CA HIS A 57 8.53 0.78 0.43
C HIS A 57 9.38 -0.44 0.82
N GLU A 58 9.05 -1.63 0.32
CA GLU A 58 9.75 -2.88 0.61
C GLU A 58 11.20 -2.89 0.08
N ARG A 59 11.39 -2.46 -1.18
CA ARG A 59 12.66 -2.68 -1.89
C ARG A 59 13.62 -1.50 -1.78
N VAL A 60 13.10 -0.32 -1.53
CA VAL A 60 13.87 0.93 -1.52
C VAL A 60 13.75 1.58 -0.15
N PHE A 61 12.58 2.12 0.20
CA PHE A 61 12.46 3.08 1.28
C PHE A 61 12.84 2.51 2.66
N LEU A 62 12.34 1.32 3.00
CA LEU A 62 12.68 0.65 4.25
C LEU A 62 14.19 0.38 4.37
N ARG A 63 14.84 -0.04 3.27
CA ARG A 63 16.29 -0.29 3.25
C ARG A 63 17.10 0.99 3.36
N GLU A 64 16.60 2.09 2.83
CA GLU A 64 17.24 3.39 2.97
C GLU A 64 17.10 3.92 4.40
N LEU A 65 15.93 3.77 5.02
CA LEU A 65 15.73 4.11 6.43
C LEU A 65 16.63 3.30 7.37
N ASP A 66 16.86 2.01 7.10
CA ASP A 66 17.75 1.14 7.89
C ASP A 66 19.18 1.71 7.99
N LYS A 67 19.65 2.45 6.97
CA LYS A 67 20.99 3.08 6.98
C LYS A 67 21.12 4.21 8.01
N TYR A 68 20.00 4.82 8.39
CA TYR A 68 19.96 5.97 9.31
C TYR A 68 19.57 5.59 10.73
N GLU A 69 19.48 4.29 11.06
CA GLU A 69 19.10 3.81 12.40
C GLU A 69 19.95 4.44 13.51
N THR A 70 21.25 4.61 13.26
CA THR A 70 22.22 5.20 14.19
C THR A 70 22.46 6.70 13.98
N MET A 71 21.82 7.32 12.98
CA MET A 71 22.00 8.73 12.58
C MET A 71 20.65 9.41 12.34
N PRO A 72 19.84 9.60 13.39
CA PRO A 72 18.48 10.14 13.29
C PRO A 72 18.40 11.56 12.72
N GLU A 73 19.43 12.38 12.90
CA GLU A 73 19.53 13.74 12.40
C GLU A 73 19.54 13.83 10.87
N ASP A 74 20.04 12.79 10.19
CA ASP A 74 20.23 12.80 8.73
C ASP A 74 19.11 12.09 7.97
N VAL A 75 18.11 11.53 8.65
CA VAL A 75 16.98 10.81 8.02
C VAL A 75 16.22 11.68 7.01
N GLY A 76 16.20 13.01 7.21
CA GLY A 76 15.60 13.95 6.28
C GLY A 76 16.16 13.85 4.85
N HIS A 77 17.43 13.48 4.70
CA HIS A 77 18.04 13.24 3.39
C HIS A 77 17.39 12.09 2.64
N CYS A 78 16.91 11.05 3.33
CA CYS A 78 16.18 9.95 2.72
C CYS A 78 14.90 10.46 2.02
N PHE A 79 14.09 11.26 2.73
CA PHE A 79 12.85 11.82 2.19
C PHE A 79 13.10 12.77 1.01
N VAL A 80 14.13 13.63 1.09
CA VAL A 80 14.45 14.55 -0.01
C VAL A 80 14.93 13.78 -1.25
N THR A 81 15.76 12.76 -1.06
CA THR A 81 16.31 11.93 -2.15
C THR A 81 15.19 11.21 -2.91
N TRP A 82 14.22 10.66 -2.19
CA TRP A 82 13.13 9.86 -2.75
C TRP A 82 11.82 10.62 -2.93
N ALA A 83 11.81 11.95 -2.77
CA ALA A 83 10.61 12.77 -2.79
C ALA A 83 9.74 12.56 -4.06
N ARG A 84 10.38 12.34 -5.21
CA ARG A 84 9.68 12.09 -6.48
C ARG A 84 8.95 10.75 -6.52
N GLU A 85 9.45 9.73 -5.84
CA GLU A 85 8.78 8.42 -5.79
C GLU A 85 7.47 8.52 -4.99
N PHE A 86 7.37 9.45 -4.04
CA PHE A 86 6.13 9.70 -3.29
C PHE A 86 4.99 10.27 -4.16
N ASP A 87 5.25 10.68 -5.41
CA ASP A 87 4.19 11.10 -6.35
C ASP A 87 3.17 9.96 -6.59
N MET A 88 3.56 8.69 -6.38
CA MET A 88 2.63 7.55 -6.43
C MET A 88 1.45 7.70 -5.45
N TYR A 89 1.61 8.42 -4.33
CA TYR A 89 0.52 8.69 -3.40
C TYR A 89 -0.49 9.70 -3.95
N VAL A 90 -0.11 10.57 -4.89
CA VAL A 90 -1.05 11.45 -5.57
C VAL A 90 -2.07 10.62 -6.34
N SER A 91 -1.59 9.63 -7.10
CA SER A 91 -2.44 8.68 -7.83
C SER A 91 -3.34 7.88 -6.88
N TYR A 92 -2.76 7.33 -5.81
CA TYR A 92 -3.51 6.53 -4.84
C TYR A 92 -4.62 7.34 -4.14
N CYS A 93 -4.29 8.53 -3.64
CA CYS A 93 -5.24 9.41 -2.95
C CYS A 93 -6.31 9.94 -3.89
N ARG A 94 -5.98 10.21 -5.17
CA ARG A 94 -6.97 10.60 -6.18
C ARG A 94 -7.99 9.50 -6.46
N ASN A 95 -7.54 8.24 -6.48
CA ASN A 95 -8.40 7.07 -6.70
C ASN A 95 -9.23 6.68 -5.45
N LYS A 96 -8.77 7.06 -4.25
CA LYS A 96 -9.34 6.61 -2.97
C LYS A 96 -10.86 6.84 -2.80
N PRO A 97 -11.46 7.97 -3.24
CA PRO A 97 -12.91 8.16 -3.15
C PRO A 97 -13.70 7.14 -3.99
N ASP A 98 -13.23 6.85 -5.20
CA ASP A 98 -13.91 5.93 -6.13
C ASP A 98 -13.75 4.48 -5.68
N SER A 99 -12.56 4.11 -5.21
CA SER A 99 -12.30 2.83 -4.52
C SER A 99 -13.28 2.61 -3.37
N ASN A 100 -13.38 3.59 -2.46
CA ASN A 100 -14.28 3.52 -1.31
C ASN A 100 -15.74 3.37 -1.74
N ALA A 101 -16.19 4.14 -2.73
CA ALA A 101 -17.55 4.06 -3.24
C ALA A 101 -17.86 2.68 -3.84
N ALA A 102 -16.93 2.14 -4.63
CA ALA A 102 -17.07 0.81 -5.23
C ALA A 102 -17.23 -0.27 -4.15
N VAL A 103 -16.37 -0.27 -3.13
CA VAL A 103 -16.42 -1.25 -2.03
C VAL A 103 -17.71 -1.12 -1.22
N VAL A 104 -18.04 0.08 -0.74
CA VAL A 104 -19.23 0.30 0.12
C VAL A 104 -20.53 -0.07 -0.58
N GLN A 105 -20.63 0.20 -1.88
CA GLN A 105 -21.87 -0.04 -2.62
C GLN A 105 -22.00 -1.48 -3.14
N ASN A 106 -20.89 -2.17 -3.41
CA ASN A 106 -20.91 -3.39 -4.22
C ASN A 106 -20.20 -4.59 -3.61
N ALA A 107 -19.41 -4.44 -2.54
CA ALA A 107 -18.66 -5.56 -1.96
C ALA A 107 -19.54 -6.49 -1.11
N GLY A 108 -20.60 -5.97 -0.47
CA GLY A 108 -21.36 -6.75 0.51
C GLY A 108 -20.44 -7.27 1.61
N ASP A 109 -20.47 -8.59 1.84
CA ASP A 109 -19.63 -9.31 2.81
C ASP A 109 -18.35 -9.91 2.20
N TYR A 110 -18.04 -9.60 0.93
CA TYR A 110 -16.97 -10.29 0.19
C TYR A 110 -15.59 -10.16 0.87
N PHE A 111 -15.26 -8.98 1.37
CA PHE A 111 -13.98 -8.70 2.04
C PHE A 111 -13.98 -9.02 3.55
N ASP A 112 -15.11 -9.47 4.11
CA ASP A 112 -15.25 -9.85 5.53
C ASP A 112 -14.92 -11.34 5.79
N ARG A 113 -14.54 -12.07 4.73
CA ARG A 113 -14.33 -13.54 4.73
C ARG A 113 -12.92 -13.95 5.15
#